data_AF-A0A954HSI3-F1
#
_entry.id   AF-A0A954HSI3-F1
#
_cell.length_a   1.000
_cell.length_b   1.000
_cell.length_c   1.000
_cell.angle_alpha   90.00
_cell.angle_beta   90.00
_cell.angle_gamma   90.00
#
_symmetry.space_group_name_H-M   'P 1'
#
loop_
_entity.id
_entity.type
_entity.pdbx_description
1 polymer ?
#
loop_
_entity_poly.entity_id
_entity_poly.type
_entity_poly.pdbx_seq_one_letter_code
_entity_poly.pdbx_strand_id
1 'polypeptide(L)'
;FDAIGRRRTTDSAGRAIDNRAELPGGGSAQGVPELIDYIQTHRREEFVKTFCRRFLGYALGRSVILSDEPLLQDMETALRSNEYRFSALFETVVLSPQFRRSRGRDFVTAGK
;
A
#
# COMPACT_ATOMS: atom_id res chain seq x y z
N PHE A 1 -15.20 12.50 -1.58
CA PHE A 1 -15.07 12.48 -3.06
C PHE A 1 -16.45 12.33 -3.68
N ASP A 2 -16.61 12.65 -4.96
CA ASP A 2 -17.84 12.32 -5.70
C ASP A 2 -17.82 10.85 -6.19
N ALA A 3 -18.84 10.42 -6.92
CA ALA A 3 -19.00 9.05 -7.39
C ALA A 3 -17.89 8.57 -8.35
N ILE A 4 -17.12 9.50 -8.93
CA ILE A 4 -16.01 9.20 -9.86
C ILE A 4 -14.64 9.54 -9.26
N GLY A 5 -14.58 9.85 -7.96
CA GLY A 5 -13.32 10.09 -7.25
C GLY A 5 -12.78 11.52 -7.33
N ARG A 6 -13.53 12.52 -7.80
CA ARG A 6 -13.09 13.92 -7.76
C ARG A 6 -13.21 14.50 -6.35
N ARG A 7 -12.26 15.37 -6.00
CA ARG A 7 -12.27 16.10 -4.72
C ARG A 7 -13.48 17.02 -4.68
N ARG A 8 -14.20 17.01 -3.56
CA ARG A 8 -15.31 17.91 -3.29
C ARG A 8 -14.91 18.94 -2.25
N THR A 9 -15.45 20.14 -2.35
CA THR A 9 -15.35 21.21 -1.34
C THR A 9 -16.65 21.43 -0.60
N THR A 10 -17.77 20.96 -1.14
CA THR A 10 -19.11 21.09 -0.56
C THR A 10 -19.87 19.75 -0.48
N ASP A 11 -20.70 19.63 0.55
CA ASP A 11 -21.59 18.50 0.76
C ASP A 11 -22.79 18.53 -0.20
N SER A 12 -23.71 17.56 -0.10
CA SER A 12 -24.89 17.49 -0.98
C SER A 12 -25.91 18.62 -0.73
N ALA A 13 -25.79 19.34 0.38
CA ALA A 13 -26.62 20.48 0.73
C ALA A 13 -25.94 21.83 0.44
N GLY A 14 -24.76 21.82 -0.21
CA GLY A 14 -24.00 23.03 -0.56
C GLY A 14 -23.17 23.63 0.58
N ARG A 15 -23.08 22.97 1.75
CA ARG A 15 -22.27 23.43 2.88
C ARG A 15 -20.81 23.06 2.67
N ALA A 16 -19.88 23.86 3.20
CA ALA A 16 -18.46 23.52 3.18
C ALA A 16 -18.21 22.17 3.88
N ILE A 17 -17.40 21.31 3.27
CA ILE A 17 -17.03 20.03 3.88
C ILE A 17 -16.02 20.30 4.99
N ASP A 18 -16.34 19.88 6.21
CA ASP A 18 -15.34 19.64 7.24
C ASP A 18 -14.75 18.24 7.03
N ASN A 19 -13.45 18.19 6.74
CA ASN A 19 -12.70 16.95 6.56
C ASN A 19 -11.69 16.70 7.70
N ARG A 20 -11.96 17.25 8.88
CA ARG A 20 -11.21 16.95 10.09
C ARG A 20 -11.50 15.52 10.54
N ALA A 21 -10.45 14.82 10.94
CA ALA A 21 -10.54 13.47 11.52
C ALA A 21 -9.69 13.38 12.78
N GLU A 22 -10.15 12.61 13.75
CA GLU A 22 -9.38 12.28 14.96
C GLU A 22 -8.36 11.18 14.66
N LEU A 23 -7.14 11.34 15.18
CA LEU A 23 -6.04 10.41 14.97
C LEU A 23 -5.88 9.46 16.17
N PRO A 24 -5.41 8.22 15.96
CA PRO A 24 -5.04 7.33 17.05
C PRO A 24 -3.97 7.96 17.95
N GLY A 25 -4.19 7.88 19.27
CA GLY A 25 -3.31 8.50 20.27
C GLY A 25 -3.68 9.96 20.61
N GLY A 26 -4.76 10.48 20.02
CA GLY A 26 -5.18 11.86 20.18
C GLY A 26 -4.66 12.77 19.06
N GLY A 27 -5.20 13.98 19.00
CA GLY A 27 -4.93 14.93 17.92
C GLY A 27 -5.89 14.76 16.73
N SER A 28 -5.73 15.61 15.73
CA SER A 28 -6.57 15.63 14.54
C SER A 28 -5.79 15.95 13.29
N ALA A 29 -6.23 15.43 12.15
CA ALA A 29 -5.74 15.80 10.82
C ALA A 29 -6.85 16.48 10.00
N GLN A 30 -6.50 17.53 9.29
CA GLN A 30 -7.33 18.20 8.30
C GLN A 30 -7.07 17.62 6.91
N GLY A 31 -7.85 16.59 6.55
CA GLY A 31 -7.79 15.97 5.24
C GLY A 31 -6.53 15.14 4.96
N VAL A 32 -6.34 14.84 3.66
CA VAL A 32 -5.32 13.88 3.19
C VAL A 32 -3.87 14.33 3.45
N PRO A 33 -3.47 15.60 3.24
CA PRO A 33 -2.08 16.02 3.46
C PRO A 33 -1.61 15.80 4.92
N GLU A 34 -2.41 16.21 5.90
CA GLU A 34 -2.09 16.03 7.31
C GLU A 34 -2.17 14.56 7.75
N LEU A 35 -3.06 13.76 7.14
CA LEU A 35 -3.06 12.32 7.35
C LEU A 35 -1.77 11.66 6.84
N ILE A 36 -1.27 12.08 5.67
CA ILE A 36 0.00 11.59 5.11
C ILE A 36 1.15 11.97 6.05
N ASP A 37 1.19 13.21 6.54
CA ASP A 37 2.21 13.67 7.49
C ASP A 37 2.19 12.84 8.79
N TYR A 38 1.00 12.60 9.35
CA TYR A 38 0.84 11.73 10.51
C TYR A 38 1.39 10.32 10.26
N ILE A 39 1.05 9.69 9.12
CA ILE A 39 1.55 8.36 8.76
C ILE A 39 3.08 8.38 8.63
N GLN A 40 3.63 9.39 7.94
CA GLN A 40 5.07 9.51 7.73
C GLN A 40 5.86 9.67 9.02
N THR A 41 5.29 10.33 10.03
CA THR A 41 5.95 10.66 11.29
C THR A 41 5.74 9.58 12.35
N HIS A 42 4.54 9.00 12.44
CA HIS A 42 4.17 8.11 13.56
C HIS A 42 3.97 6.65 13.17
N ARG A 43 3.67 6.37 11.89
CA ARG A 43 3.24 5.02 11.46
C ARG A 43 3.96 4.53 10.21
N ARG A 44 5.14 5.08 9.91
CA ARG A 44 5.88 4.78 8.67
C ARG A 44 6.21 3.30 8.56
N GLU A 45 6.70 2.70 9.63
CA GLU A 45 7.09 1.28 9.62
C GLU A 45 5.88 0.36 9.40
N GLU A 46 4.76 0.63 10.09
CA GLU A 46 3.51 -0.12 9.92
C GLU A 46 2.94 0.00 8.50
N PHE A 47 3.02 1.20 7.93
CA PHE A 47 2.64 1.44 6.54
C PHE A 47 3.52 0.65 5.58
N VAL A 48 4.85 0.72 5.74
CA VAL A 48 5.82 0.02 4.90
C VAL A 48 5.61 -1.49 4.96
N LYS A 49 5.48 -2.07 6.16
CA LYS A 49 5.18 -3.50 6.36
C LYS A 49 3.88 -3.93 5.68
N THR A 50 2.82 -3.14 5.87
CA THR A 50 1.52 -3.41 5.24
C THR A 50 1.60 -3.30 3.72
N PHE A 51 2.29 -2.28 3.21
CA PHE A 51 2.47 -2.04 1.79
C PHE A 51 3.25 -3.18 1.12
N CYS A 52 4.38 -3.61 1.70
CA CYS A 52 5.15 -4.76 1.23
C CYS A 52 4.28 -6.02 1.15
N ARG A 53 3.53 -6.34 2.20
CA ARG A 53 2.66 -7.53 2.24
C ARG A 53 1.55 -7.48 1.20
N ARG A 54 0.88 -6.34 1.03
CA ARG A 54 -0.18 -6.18 0.03
C ARG A 54 0.39 -6.24 -1.38
N PHE A 55 1.48 -5.50 -1.64
CA PHE A 55 2.13 -5.47 -2.94
C PHE A 55 2.61 -6.86 -3.38
N LEU A 56 3.25 -7.61 -2.48
CA LEU A 56 3.70 -8.96 -2.80
C LEU A 56 2.53 -9.89 -3.17
N GLY A 57 1.43 -9.81 -2.43
CA GLY A 57 0.23 -10.61 -2.74
C GLY A 57 -0.35 -10.30 -4.12
N TYR A 58 -0.41 -9.01 -4.51
CA TYR A 58 -0.81 -8.60 -5.85
C TYR A 58 0.18 -9.08 -6.91
N ALA A 59 1.48 -8.89 -6.69
CA ALA A 59 2.53 -9.26 -7.63
C ALA A 59 2.59 -10.77 -7.91
N LEU A 60 2.28 -11.60 -6.90
CA LEU A 60 2.27 -13.05 -7.03
C LEU A 60 0.89 -13.63 -7.41
N GLY A 61 -0.17 -12.81 -7.43
CA GLY A 61 -1.53 -13.28 -7.70
C GLY A 61 -2.07 -14.28 -6.66
N ARG A 62 -1.58 -14.21 -5.42
CA ARG A 62 -1.99 -15.10 -4.31
C ARG A 62 -1.84 -14.40 -2.97
N SER A 63 -2.47 -14.95 -1.94
CA SER A 63 -2.18 -14.56 -0.56
C SER A 63 -0.71 -14.83 -0.22
N VAL A 64 -0.14 -13.96 0.62
CA VAL A 64 1.20 -14.14 1.19
C VAL A 64 1.20 -15.33 2.15
N ILE A 65 2.23 -16.16 2.09
CA ILE A 65 2.43 -17.36 2.93
C ILE A 65 3.67 -17.20 3.82
N LEU A 66 3.84 -18.11 4.78
CA LEU A 66 4.95 -18.02 5.75
C LEU A 66 6.34 -18.02 5.08
N SER A 67 6.52 -18.77 3.99
CA SER A 67 7.80 -18.81 3.26
C SER A 67 8.12 -17.54 2.48
N ASP A 68 7.20 -16.57 2.42
CA ASP A 68 7.45 -15.25 1.83
C ASP A 68 8.09 -14.28 2.84
N GLU A 69 8.13 -14.62 4.14
CA GLU A 69 8.61 -13.71 5.18
C GLU A 69 10.05 -13.20 4.94
N PRO A 70 11.02 -14.02 4.49
CA PRO A 70 12.35 -13.50 4.15
C PRO A 70 12.31 -12.43 3.05
N LEU A 71 11.50 -12.65 2.00
CA LEU A 71 11.36 -11.67 0.92
C LEU A 71 10.68 -10.37 1.41
N LEU A 72 9.71 -10.46 2.32
CA LEU A 72 9.11 -9.27 2.93
C LEU A 72 10.14 -8.45 3.71
N GLN A 73 11.02 -9.11 4.46
CA GLN A 73 12.11 -8.44 5.19
C GLN A 73 13.10 -7.77 4.22
N ASP A 74 13.42 -8.44 3.10
CA ASP A 74 14.26 -7.87 2.04
C ASP A 74 13.59 -6.64 1.41
N MET A 75 12.28 -6.70 1.13
CA MET A 75 11.49 -5.59 0.60
C MET A 75 11.48 -4.37 1.54
N GLU A 76 11.26 -4.59 2.83
CA GLU A 76 11.29 -3.52 3.86
C GLU A 76 12.69 -2.91 4.00
N THR A 77 13.74 -3.74 3.91
CA THR A 77 15.13 -3.29 3.95
C THR A 77 15.51 -2.49 2.70
N ALA A 78 15.16 -2.98 1.52
CA ALA A 78 15.39 -2.30 0.25
C ALA A 78 14.71 -0.93 0.21
N LEU A 79 13.48 -0.82 0.71
CA LEU A 79 12.80 0.47 0.84
C LEU A 79 13.57 1.43 1.76
N ARG A 80 13.98 0.98 2.95
CA ARG A 80 14.75 1.81 3.89
C ARG A 80 16.07 2.29 3.30
N SER A 81 16.81 1.42 2.60
CA SER A 81 18.10 1.75 1.99
C SER A 81 17.99 2.66 0.76
N ASN A 82 16.81 2.78 0.16
CA ASN A 82 16.58 3.54 -1.07
C ASN A 82 15.57 4.68 -0.89
N GLU A 83 15.56 5.32 0.29
CA GLU A 83 14.70 6.48 0.59
C GLU A 83 13.20 6.22 0.31
N TYR A 84 12.76 4.99 0.54
CA TYR A 84 11.40 4.51 0.30
C TYR A 84 10.91 4.65 -1.15
N ARG A 85 11.82 4.68 -2.12
CA ARG A 85 11.46 4.72 -3.55
C ARG A 85 10.74 3.45 -3.99
N PHE A 86 9.59 3.60 -4.62
CA PHE A 86 8.80 2.48 -5.13
C PHE A 86 9.58 1.59 -6.12
N SER A 87 10.49 2.16 -6.90
CA SER A 87 11.33 1.41 -7.85
C SER A 87 12.16 0.32 -7.15
N ALA A 88 12.68 0.59 -5.95
CA ALA A 88 13.47 -0.39 -5.19
C ALA A 88 12.62 -1.58 -4.73
N LEU A 89 11.38 -1.31 -4.31
CA LEU A 89 10.41 -2.36 -3.96
C LEU A 89 10.08 -3.22 -5.19
N PHE A 90 9.77 -2.57 -6.31
CA PHE A 90 9.40 -3.24 -7.55
C PHE A 90 10.52 -4.17 -8.01
N GLU A 91 11.75 -3.65 -8.08
CA GLU A 91 12.95 -4.41 -8.48
C GLU A 91 13.19 -5.63 -7.56
N THR A 92 13.11 -5.43 -6.24
CA THR A 92 13.25 -6.50 -5.24
C THR A 92 12.26 -7.64 -5.51
N VAL A 93 11.00 -7.31 -5.83
CA VAL A 93 9.97 -8.32 -6.10
C VAL A 93 10.18 -9.01 -7.44
N VAL A 94 10.39 -8.29 -8.55
CA VAL A 94 10.49 -8.92 -9.88
C VAL A 94 11.75 -9.78 -10.04
N LEU A 95 12.81 -9.49 -9.28
CA LEU A 95 14.02 -10.30 -9.25
C LEU A 95 13.96 -11.48 -8.28
N SER A 96 12.96 -11.53 -7.39
CA SER A 96 12.84 -12.57 -6.37
C SER A 96 12.59 -13.97 -6.97
N PRO A 97 13.06 -15.04 -6.31
CA PRO A 97 12.69 -16.41 -6.68
C PRO A 97 11.18 -16.65 -6.67
N GLN A 98 10.45 -16.06 -5.74
CA GLN A 98 9.00 -16.19 -5.57
C GLN A 98 8.26 -15.70 -6.81
N PHE A 99 8.70 -14.58 -7.40
CA PHE A 99 8.13 -14.05 -8.63
C PHE A 99 8.60 -14.85 -9.85
N ARG A 100 9.93 -15.03 -10.01
CA ARG A 100 10.54 -15.62 -11.21
C ARG A 100 10.29 -17.11 -11.39
N ARG A 101 10.11 -17.84 -10.29
CA ARG A 101 9.88 -19.29 -10.27
C ARG A 101 8.43 -19.63 -9.94
N SER A 102 7.55 -18.62 -9.88
CA SER A 102 6.12 -18.86 -9.81
C SER A 102 5.74 -19.64 -11.06
N ARG A 103 5.35 -20.91 -10.88
CA ARG A 103 4.61 -21.61 -11.91
C ARG A 103 3.30 -20.86 -12.01
N GLY A 104 3.07 -20.17 -13.14
CA GLY A 104 1.75 -19.64 -13.43
C GLY A 104 0.79 -20.78 -13.18
N ARG A 105 -0.06 -20.67 -12.15
CA ARG A 105 -1.22 -21.56 -12.07
C ARG A 105 -1.89 -21.36 -13.41
N ASP A 106 -2.00 -22.43 -14.19
CA ASP A 106 -2.62 -22.42 -15.50
C ASP A 106 -3.81 -21.49 -15.41
N PHE A 107 -3.74 -20.36 -16.14
CA PHE A 107 -4.92 -19.52 -16.28
C PHE A 107 -5.95 -20.47 -16.88
N VAL A 108 -6.85 -20.99 -16.05
CA VAL A 108 -7.98 -21.78 -16.51
C VAL A 108 -8.79 -20.81 -17.34
N THR A 109 -8.48 -20.78 -18.62
CA THR A 109 -9.30 -20.12 -19.61
C THR A 109 -10.58 -20.91 -19.53
N ALA A 110 -11.64 -20.29 -19.00
CA ALA A 110 -12.96 -20.91 -19.01
C ALA A 110 -13.20 -21.36 -20.45
N GLY A 111 -13.23 -22.68 -20.66
CA GLY A 111 -13.52 -23.26 -21.96
C GLY A 111 -14.85 -22.70 -22.44
N LYS A 112 -14.88 -22.28 -23.71
CA LYS A 112 -16.12 -21.89 -24.38
C LYS A 112 -17.17 -22.99 -24.30
#